data_AF-A0A2M7RFJ9-F1
#
_entry.id   AF-A0A2M7RFJ9-F1
#
_cell.length_a   1.000
_cell.length_b   1.000
_cell.length_c   1.000
_cell.angle_alpha   90.00
_cell.angle_beta   90.00
_cell.angle_gamma   90.00
#
_symmetry.space_group_name_H-M   'P 1'
#
loop_
_entity.id
_entity.type
_entity.pdbx_description
1 polymer ?
#
loop_
_entity_poly.entity_id
_entity_poly.type
_entity_poly.pdbx_seq_one_letter_code
_entity_poly.pdbx_strand_id
1 'polypeptide(L)' 'MKKFVLVSALAFIVVCGLWTVDCVSAETAKEKGLVGYWNFDEGKGETAKDASGNNNGTVMDAK' A
#
# COMPACT_ATOMS: atom_id res chain seq x y z
N MET A 1 -16.21 47.48 2.15
CA MET A 1 -16.28 46.50 3.26
C MET A 1 -17.01 45.19 2.93
N LYS A 2 -17.63 45.00 1.74
CA LYS A 2 -18.22 43.70 1.33
C LYS A 2 -17.29 42.82 0.47
N LYS A 3 -16.25 43.42 -0.10
CA LYS A 3 -15.32 42.74 -1.04
C LYS A 3 -14.21 41.95 -0.34
N PHE A 4 -13.93 42.24 0.93
CA PHE A 4 -12.88 41.59 1.71
C PHE A 4 -13.35 40.29 2.38
N VAL A 5 -14.65 40.18 2.71
CA VAL A 5 -15.24 38.98 3.32
C VAL A 5 -15.24 37.79 2.34
N LEU A 6 -15.43 38.05 1.04
CA LEU A 6 -15.39 37.01 0.01
C LEU A 6 -13.96 36.53 -0.28
N VAL A 7 -12.96 37.40 -0.17
CA VAL A 7 -11.55 37.06 -0.40
C VAL A 7 -11.00 36.20 0.75
N SER A 8 -11.44 36.42 2.00
CA SER A 8 -11.02 35.55 3.12
C SER A 8 -11.72 34.18 3.13
N ALA A 9 -12.97 34.11 2.66
CA ALA A 9 -13.70 32.85 2.53
C ALA A 9 -13.09 31.93 1.45
N LEU A 10 -12.65 32.51 0.34
CA LEU A 10 -11.93 31.78 -0.72
C LEU A 10 -10.50 31.40 -0.32
N ALA A 11 -9.82 32.24 0.46
CA ALA A 11 -8.46 31.95 0.95
C ALA A 11 -8.43 30.76 1.95
N PHE A 12 -9.48 30.57 2.76
CA PHE A 12 -9.58 29.43 3.69
C PHE A 12 -9.73 28.09 2.96
N ILE A 13 -10.49 28.07 1.86
CA ILE A 13 -10.68 26.88 1.03
C ILE A 13 -9.37 26.48 0.32
N VAL A 14 -8.61 27.48 -0.15
CA VAL A 14 -7.31 27.27 -0.82
C VAL A 14 -6.24 26.82 0.17
N VAL A 15 -6.22 27.36 1.40
CA VAL A 15 -5.27 26.88 2.43
C VAL A 15 -5.62 25.48 2.89
N CYS A 16 -6.89 25.12 3.14
CA CYS A 16 -7.26 23.74 3.43
C CYS A 16 -6.95 22.77 2.28
N GLY A 17 -7.13 23.19 1.01
CA GLY A 17 -6.84 22.38 -0.18
C GLY A 17 -5.37 22.30 -0.57
N LEU A 18 -4.48 23.15 -0.02
CA LEU A 18 -3.03 23.06 -0.19
C LEU A 18 -2.33 22.24 0.91
N TRP A 19 -3.02 21.85 1.98
CA TRP A 19 -2.51 20.88 2.97
C TRP A 19 -2.99 19.45 2.71
N THR A 20 -3.93 19.21 1.78
CA THR A 20 -4.31 17.86 1.35
C THR A 20 -3.39 17.38 0.23
N VAL A 21 -2.08 17.49 0.44
CA VAL A 21 -1.19 16.47 -0.13
C VAL A 21 -1.44 15.26 0.75
N ASP A 22 -2.47 14.49 0.41
CA ASP A 22 -2.54 13.11 0.84
C ASP A 22 -1.24 12.50 0.35
N CYS A 23 -0.31 12.30 1.29
CA CYS A 23 0.83 11.41 1.16
C CYS A 23 0.27 10.22 0.40
N VAL A 24 0.69 10.05 -0.86
CA VAL A 24 0.19 8.96 -1.70
C VAL A 24 0.33 7.76 -0.79
N SER A 25 -0.82 7.23 -0.35
CA SER A 25 -0.78 6.06 0.48
C SER A 25 -0.14 5.09 -0.47
N ALA A 26 1.11 4.72 -0.19
CA ALA A 26 1.66 3.47 -0.65
C ALA A 26 0.77 2.42 0.01
N GLU A 27 -0.48 2.32 -0.46
CA GLU A 27 -1.19 1.09 -0.55
C GLU A 27 -0.24 0.29 -1.43
N THR A 28 0.69 -0.38 -0.75
CA THR A 28 1.34 -1.58 -1.23
C THR A 28 0.21 -2.29 -1.92
N ALA A 29 0.17 -2.20 -3.25
CA ALA A 29 -0.87 -2.83 -4.01
C ALA A 29 -0.57 -4.30 -3.78
N LYS A 30 -1.15 -4.85 -2.70
CA LYS A 30 -1.04 -6.25 -2.36
C LYS A 30 -1.68 -6.90 -3.55
N GLU A 31 -0.81 -7.43 -4.40
CA GLU A 31 -0.98 -7.35 -5.85
C GLU A 31 -2.39 -7.81 -6.19
N LYS A 32 -3.21 -6.94 -6.79
CA LYS A 32 -4.63 -7.24 -6.98
C LYS A 32 -4.74 -8.54 -7.76
N GLY A 33 -5.25 -9.59 -7.12
CA GLY A 33 -5.33 -10.94 -7.70
C GLY A 33 -4.15 -11.87 -7.39
N LEU A 34 -3.25 -11.54 -6.46
CA LEU A 34 -2.19 -12.43 -5.98
C LEU A 34 -2.81 -13.63 -5.26
N VAL A 35 -2.59 -14.82 -5.80
CA VAL A 35 -3.11 -16.08 -5.25
C VAL A 35 -2.08 -16.76 -4.34
N GLY A 36 -0.79 -16.55 -4.59
CA GLY A 36 0.32 -17.21 -3.89
C GLY A 36 1.63 -16.44 -4.06
N TYR A 37 2.47 -16.41 -3.01
CA TYR A 37 3.83 -15.83 -3.07
C TYR A 37 4.79 -16.61 -2.17
N TRP A 38 5.84 -17.19 -2.75
CA TRP A 38 6.92 -17.91 -2.05
C TRP A 38 8.25 -17.23 -2.36
N ASN A 39 8.90 -16.70 -1.33
CA ASN A 39 10.18 -16.00 -1.46
C ASN A 39 11.41 -16.89 -1.19
N PHE A 40 11.22 -18.08 -0.62
CA PHE A 40 12.29 -19.06 -0.38
C PHE A 40 13.43 -18.57 0.54
N ASP A 41 13.16 -17.57 1.39
CA ASP A 41 14.13 -16.99 2.32
C ASP A 41 14.26 -17.76 3.65
N GLU A 42 13.56 -18.90 3.80
CA GLU A 42 13.63 -19.73 5.00
C GLU A 42 14.99 -20.47 5.13
N GLY A 43 15.76 -20.52 4.04
CA GLY A 43 17.11 -21.04 3.97
C GLY A 43 17.22 -22.58 3.98
N LYS A 44 16.34 -23.28 4.68
CA LYS A 44 16.30 -24.76 4.71
C LYS A 44 14.93 -25.30 5.12
N GLY A 45 14.70 -26.57 4.78
CA GLY A 45 13.47 -27.31 5.11
C GLY A 45 12.69 -27.67 3.86
N GLU A 46 11.66 -28.49 4.05
CA GLU A 46 10.86 -29.02 2.94
C GLU A 46 9.58 -28.22 2.72
N THR A 47 9.32 -27.16 3.48
CA THR A 47 8.11 -26.36 3.38
C THR A 47 8.42 -24.98 2.83
N ALA A 48 7.85 -24.66 1.67
CA ALA A 48 7.82 -23.30 1.13
C ALA A 48 6.58 -22.60 1.69
N LYS A 49 6.77 -21.55 2.51
CA LYS A 49 5.64 -20.83 3.09
C LYS A 49 5.08 -19.80 2.12
N ASP A 50 3.76 -19.82 1.96
CA ASP A 50 3.07 -18.81 1.17
C ASP A 50 2.93 -17.53 2.01
N ALA A 51 3.65 -16.47 1.66
CA ALA A 51 3.57 -15.18 2.34
C ALA A 51 2.31 -14.38 1.96
N SER A 52 1.61 -14.79 0.89
CA SER A 52 0.35 -14.15 0.49
C SER A 52 -0.87 -14.67 1.29
N GLY A 53 -0.77 -15.90 1.83
CA GLY A 53 -1.89 -16.63 2.41
C GLY A 53 -1.49 -17.94 3.08
N ASN A 54 -2.22 -19.03 2.79
CA ASN A 54 -2.05 -20.31 3.47
C ASN A 54 -1.84 -21.47 2.48
N ASN A 55 -1.31 -21.19 1.29
CA ASN A 55 -1.10 -22.20 0.25
C ASN A 55 0.27 -22.90 0.36
N ASN A 56 0.76 -23.19 1.58
CA ASN A 56 2.11 -23.73 1.75
C ASN A 56 2.40 -24.95 0.85
N GLY A 57 3.58 -24.96 0.23
CA GLY A 57 4.03 -26.01 -0.67
C GLY A 57 5.10 -26.90 -0.04
N THR A 58 5.29 -28.09 -0.61
CA THR A 58 6.41 -28.99 -0.26
C THR A 58 7.49 -28.91 -1.33
N VAL A 59 8.73 -28.67 -0.92
CA VAL A 59 9.90 -28.63 -1.79
C VAL A 59 10.40 -30.06 -1.98
N MET A 60 10.51 -30.49 -3.23
CA MET A 60 11.02 -31.80 -3.63
C MET A 60 12.27 -31.63 -4.48
N ASP A 61 13.21 -32.57 -4.38
CA ASP A 61 14.44 -32.63 -5.19
C ASP A 61 15.33 -31.38 -5.12
N ALA A 62 15.37 -30.69 -3.98
CA ALA A 62 16.31 -29.60 -3.76
C ALA A 62 17.76 -30.10 -3.91
N LYS A 63 18.50 -29.55 -4.89
CA LYS A 63 19.87 -29.93 -5.26
C LYS A 63 20.94 -29.11 -4.55
#